data_AF-A0A7Y5QN43-F1
#
_entry.id   AF-A0A7Y5QN43-F1
#
_cell.length_a   1.000
_cell.length_b   1.000
_cell.length_c   1.000
_cell.angle_alpha   90.00
_cell.angle_beta   90.00
_cell.angle_gamma   90.00
#
_symmetry.space_group_name_H-M   'P 1'
#
loop_
_entity.id
_entity.type
_entity.pdbx_description
1 polymer ?
#
loop_
_entity_poly.entity_id
_entity_poly.type
_entity_poly.pdbx_seq_one_letter_code
_entity_poly.pdbx_strand_id
1 'polypeptide(L)'
;MPPSDLPVPPTRSLSPSPLNRREFLHAAALGTTASVLPFGRDGVRIVPQGVPPAPQHAFELNEFGIHDLQEAMREGRHTARSITDLYLRRIDAIDRAGPLLRSVIEVNPDAMAIAAALDAERAAGKVRGPLHGIPVILKDVVDTADRMRTTAGSLALADSFAVRDACIAERLRAAGAVIIGKGNLSEWSNVRSTRATSGWSARGGL
;
A
#
# COMPACT_ATOMS: atom_id res chain seq x y z
N MET A 1 43.33 52.40 -14.66
CA MET A 1 43.20 52.54 -13.20
C MET A 1 41.89 51.84 -12.80
N PRO A 2 41.94 50.80 -11.96
CA PRO A 2 40.79 49.99 -11.51
C PRO A 2 40.05 50.69 -10.34
N PRO A 3 38.95 50.13 -9.79
CA PRO A 3 39.04 49.11 -8.71
C PRO A 3 38.13 47.89 -9.00
N SER A 4 38.60 46.64 -8.92
CA SER A 4 38.79 45.74 -7.76
C SER A 4 37.50 45.28 -7.05
N ASP A 5 37.36 43.96 -7.01
CA ASP A 5 36.29 43.12 -6.43
C ASP A 5 35.94 43.41 -4.97
N LEU A 6 34.66 43.22 -4.62
CA LEU A 6 34.26 42.64 -3.35
C LEU A 6 33.15 41.59 -3.57
N PRO A 7 33.28 40.35 -3.05
CA PRO A 7 32.22 39.37 -3.10
C PRO A 7 31.11 39.71 -2.10
N VAL A 8 29.86 39.72 -2.57
CA VAL A 8 28.65 39.87 -1.74
C VAL A 8 28.41 38.56 -0.99
N PRO A 9 28.26 38.56 0.35
CA PRO A 9 27.94 37.34 1.10
C PRO A 9 26.49 36.89 0.82
N PRO A 10 26.19 35.57 0.80
CA PRO A 10 24.82 35.12 0.61
C PRO A 10 23.97 35.49 1.83
N THR A 11 22.88 36.21 1.58
CA THR A 11 21.79 36.43 2.54
C THR A 11 21.11 35.10 2.83
N ARG A 12 21.31 34.57 4.05
CA ARG A 12 20.47 33.49 4.58
C ARG A 12 19.05 34.02 4.78
N SER A 13 18.17 33.74 3.82
CA SER A 13 16.73 33.79 4.04
C SER A 13 16.35 32.70 5.04
N LEU A 14 16.02 33.09 6.27
CA LEU A 14 15.35 32.22 7.23
C LEU A 14 13.88 32.11 6.81
N SER A 15 13.60 31.22 5.84
CA SER A 15 12.23 30.77 5.62
C SER A 15 11.79 29.98 6.85
N PRO A 16 10.60 30.25 7.43
CA PRO A 16 10.06 29.37 8.46
C PRO A 16 9.86 27.98 7.86
N SER A 17 10.37 26.96 8.55
CA SER A 17 10.16 25.56 8.19
C SER A 17 8.66 25.27 8.06
N PRO A 18 8.19 24.58 7.02
CA PRO A 18 6.79 24.19 6.94
C PRO A 18 6.46 23.25 8.10
N LEU A 19 5.36 23.55 8.79
CA LEU A 19 4.90 22.83 9.99
C LEU A 19 4.86 21.32 9.75
N ASN A 20 5.38 20.56 10.72
CA ASN A 20 5.34 19.10 10.64
C ASN A 20 3.88 18.60 10.82
N ARG A 21 3.55 17.44 10.25
CA ARG A 21 2.24 16.78 10.33
C ARG A 21 1.69 16.68 11.76
N ARG A 22 2.58 16.54 12.75
CA ARG A 22 2.22 16.54 14.18
C ARG A 22 1.77 17.90 14.70
N GLU A 23 2.40 18.99 14.27
CA GLU A 23 2.03 20.35 14.69
C GLU A 23 0.70 20.79 14.08
N PHE A 24 0.44 20.39 12.83
CA PHE A 24 -0.85 20.64 12.16
C PHE A 24 -2.02 20.02 12.91
N LEU A 25 -1.86 18.80 13.45
CA LEU A 25 -2.89 18.11 14.21
C LEU A 25 -3.16 18.77 15.58
N HIS A 26 -2.14 19.36 16.21
CA HIS A 26 -2.33 20.14 17.43
C HIS A 26 -2.99 21.50 17.16
N ALA A 27 -2.70 22.15 16.03
CA ALA A 27 -3.31 23.42 15.66
C ALA A 27 -4.80 23.30 15.31
N ALA A 28 -5.23 22.17 14.73
CA ALA A 28 -6.63 21.91 14.40
C ALA A 28 -7.54 21.78 15.64
N ALA A 29 -6.98 21.54 16.83
CA ALA A 29 -7.75 21.37 18.07
C ALA A 29 -8.19 22.69 18.74
N LEU A 30 -7.76 23.86 18.25
CA LEU A 30 -8.05 25.17 18.87
C LEU A 30 -8.87 26.13 17.99
N GLY A 31 -9.38 25.68 16.85
CA GLY A 31 -10.07 26.52 15.87
C GLY A 31 -11.58 26.31 15.78
N THR A 32 -12.35 26.66 16.81
CA THR A 32 -13.81 26.88 16.66
C THR A 32 -14.25 28.15 17.37
N THR A 33 -14.08 29.30 16.73
CA THR A 33 -14.85 30.50 17.06
C THR A 33 -16.16 30.45 16.28
N ALA A 34 -17.23 29.97 16.93
CA ALA A 34 -18.57 30.03 16.38
C ALA A 34 -19.11 31.46 16.52
N SER A 35 -19.39 32.12 15.39
CA SER A 35 -20.15 33.37 15.33
C SER A 35 -21.63 33.09 15.64
N VAL A 36 -22.16 33.68 16.71
CA VAL A 36 -23.57 33.56 17.09
C VAL A 36 -24.40 34.61 16.35
N LEU A 37 -25.29 34.17 15.46
CA LEU A 37 -26.41 34.98 14.98
C LEU A 37 -27.68 34.61 15.77
N PRO A 38 -28.49 35.58 16.25
CA PRO A 38 -29.68 35.28 17.02
C PRO A 38 -30.84 34.98 16.07
N PHE A 39 -31.20 33.69 15.91
CA PHE A 39 -32.44 33.28 15.27
C PHE A 39 -33.24 32.37 16.20
N GLY A 40 -34.47 32.80 16.50
CA GLY A 40 -35.64 31.96 16.81
C GLY A 40 -35.52 31.00 18.00
N ARG A 41 -36.18 31.35 19.11
CA ARG A 41 -36.58 30.40 20.16
C ARG A 41 -37.55 29.38 19.56
N ASP A 42 -37.01 28.27 19.08
CA ASP A 42 -37.59 26.91 19.04
C ASP A 42 -36.73 26.00 18.13
N GLY A 43 -35.40 26.02 18.36
CA GLY A 43 -34.45 25.22 17.60
C GLY A 43 -34.32 23.82 18.17
N VAL A 44 -34.80 22.82 17.43
CA VAL A 44 -34.45 21.41 17.64
C VAL A 44 -32.92 21.30 17.69
N ARG A 45 -32.41 20.89 18.85
CA ARG A 45 -30.98 20.67 19.06
C ARG A 45 -30.58 19.40 18.33
N ILE A 46 -30.12 19.52 17.09
CA ILE A 46 -29.43 18.43 16.39
C ILE A 46 -28.09 18.23 17.10
N VAL A 47 -28.06 17.27 18.03
CA VAL A 47 -26.79 16.76 18.55
C VAL A 47 -26.18 15.95 17.41
N PRO A 48 -25.00 16.33 16.86
CA PRO A 48 -24.32 15.46 15.92
C PRO A 48 -23.98 14.18 16.67
N GLN A 49 -24.74 13.12 16.38
CA GLN A 49 -24.37 11.77 16.79
C GLN A 49 -23.01 11.52 16.14
N GLY A 50 -21.96 11.41 16.96
CA GLY A 50 -20.65 11.03 16.47
C GLY A 50 -20.81 9.76 15.66
N VAL A 51 -20.30 9.76 14.42
CA VAL A 51 -20.27 8.56 13.59
C VAL A 51 -19.61 7.47 14.44
N PRO A 52 -20.31 6.38 14.79
CA PRO A 52 -19.69 5.32 15.57
C PRO A 52 -18.44 4.88 14.82
N PRO A 53 -17.30 4.71 15.50
CA PRO A 53 -16.09 4.25 14.83
C PRO A 53 -16.45 2.98 14.07
N ALA A 54 -16.17 2.98 12.76
CA ALA A 54 -16.37 1.80 11.94
C ALA A 54 -15.75 0.60 12.66
N PRO A 55 -16.43 -0.57 12.71
CA PRO A 55 -15.91 -1.73 13.41
C PRO A 55 -14.47 -1.96 12.95
N GLN A 56 -13.53 -1.71 13.85
CA GLN A 56 -12.13 -1.94 13.59
C GLN A 56 -12.00 -3.45 13.47
N HIS A 57 -11.96 -3.97 12.25
CA HIS A 57 -11.45 -5.32 12.02
C HIS A 57 -9.99 -5.29 12.46
N ALA A 58 -9.78 -5.62 13.75
CA ALA A 58 -8.47 -5.73 14.35
C ALA A 58 -7.72 -6.83 13.59
N PHE A 59 -6.93 -6.42 12.62
CA PHE A 59 -6.05 -7.29 11.87
C PHE A 59 -4.79 -7.47 12.69
N GLU A 60 -4.44 -8.71 12.99
CA GLU A 60 -3.37 -9.00 13.95
C GLU A 60 -2.00 -8.47 13.50
N LEU A 61 -1.77 -8.38 12.18
CA LEU A 61 -0.54 -7.86 11.60
C LEU A 61 -0.65 -6.38 11.18
N ASN A 62 -1.63 -5.64 11.71
CA ASN A 62 -1.81 -4.24 11.34
C ASN A 62 -0.61 -3.40 11.81
N GLU A 63 -0.04 -2.61 10.91
CA GLU A 63 1.17 -1.79 11.13
C GLU A 63 2.45 -2.59 11.48
N PHE A 64 2.48 -3.91 11.28
CA PHE A 64 3.72 -4.67 11.40
C PHE A 64 4.66 -4.31 10.25
N GLY A 65 5.90 -3.94 10.59
CA GLY A 65 6.97 -3.75 9.63
C GLY A 65 7.57 -5.09 9.18
N ILE A 66 8.41 -5.03 8.14
CA ILE A 66 9.17 -6.20 7.66
C ILE A 66 10.00 -6.83 8.79
N HIS A 67 10.63 -5.99 9.62
CA HIS A 67 11.40 -6.45 10.77
C HIS A 67 10.54 -7.22 11.77
N ASP A 68 9.35 -6.73 12.12
CA ASP A 68 8.45 -7.37 13.08
C ASP A 68 7.96 -8.74 12.58
N LEU A 69 7.69 -8.85 11.28
CA LEU A 69 7.32 -10.11 10.64
C LEU A 69 8.49 -11.10 10.61
N GLN A 70 9.71 -10.63 10.35
CA GLN A 70 10.92 -11.47 10.42
C GLN A 70 11.15 -11.99 11.84
N GLU A 71 11.02 -11.13 12.85
CA GLU A 71 11.15 -11.52 14.26
C GLU A 71 10.06 -12.51 14.68
N ALA A 72 8.82 -12.29 14.25
CA ALA A 72 7.73 -13.24 14.51
C ALA A 72 7.97 -14.61 13.88
N MET A 73 8.57 -14.67 12.68
CA MET A 73 8.98 -15.93 12.06
C MET A 73 10.19 -16.56 12.75
N ARG A 74 11.14 -15.75 13.22
CA ARG A 74 12.33 -16.22 13.96
C ARG A 74 11.95 -16.83 15.30
N GLU A 75 10.96 -16.24 15.98
CA GLU A 75 10.43 -16.70 17.27
C GLU A 75 9.41 -17.84 17.14
N GLY A 76 9.05 -18.23 15.91
CA GLY A 76 8.06 -19.28 15.65
C GLY A 76 6.61 -18.89 15.95
N ARG A 77 6.33 -17.60 16.21
CA ARG A 77 4.96 -17.08 16.39
C ARG A 77 4.17 -17.10 15.07
N HIS A 78 4.87 -16.91 13.96
CA HIS A 78 4.30 -16.98 12.62
C HIS A 78 5.20 -17.76 11.67
N THR A 79 4.63 -18.15 10.53
CA THR A 79 5.33 -18.72 9.38
C THR A 79 5.06 -17.84 8.16
N ALA A 80 5.87 -17.94 7.11
CA ALA A 80 5.61 -17.26 5.84
C ALA A 80 4.22 -17.65 5.31
N ARG A 81 3.87 -18.94 5.43
CA ARG A 81 2.54 -19.45 5.05
C ARG A 81 1.42 -18.85 5.88
N SER A 82 1.55 -18.75 7.21
CA SER A 82 0.51 -18.16 8.06
C SER A 82 0.35 -16.67 7.78
N ILE A 83 1.44 -15.94 7.61
CA ILE A 83 1.40 -14.51 7.26
C ILE A 83 0.72 -14.32 5.89
N THR A 84 1.08 -15.14 4.90
CA THR A 84 0.47 -15.10 3.56
C THR A 84 -1.04 -15.38 3.64
N ASP A 85 -1.46 -16.41 4.37
CA ASP A 85 -2.88 -16.74 4.58
C ASP A 85 -3.67 -15.60 5.21
N LEU A 86 -3.09 -14.92 6.22
CA LEU A 86 -3.72 -13.77 6.86
C LEU A 86 -3.97 -12.61 5.90
N TYR A 87 -3.01 -12.29 5.04
CA TYR A 87 -3.21 -11.26 4.02
C TYR A 87 -4.19 -11.70 2.93
N LEU A 88 -4.16 -12.96 2.49
CA LEU A 88 -5.10 -13.46 1.48
C LEU A 88 -6.55 -13.44 2.00
N ARG A 89 -6.79 -13.85 3.25
CA ARG A 89 -8.11 -13.74 3.89
C ARG A 89 -8.55 -12.29 4.04
N ARG A 90 -7.62 -11.37 4.35
CA ARG A 90 -7.93 -9.94 4.43
C ARG A 90 -8.28 -9.36 3.06
N ILE A 91 -7.58 -9.77 1.99
CA ILE A 91 -7.93 -9.41 0.61
C ILE A 91 -9.34 -9.90 0.30
N ASP A 92 -9.69 -11.15 0.60
CA ASP A 92 -11.05 -11.64 0.35
C ASP A 92 -12.12 -10.83 1.12
N ALA A 93 -11.90 -10.64 2.42
CA ALA A 93 -12.84 -9.94 3.29
C ALA A 93 -13.03 -8.45 2.93
N ILE A 94 -11.97 -7.75 2.52
CA ILE A 94 -11.99 -6.29 2.32
C ILE A 94 -12.04 -5.88 0.85
N ASP A 95 -11.26 -6.55 0.01
CA ASP A 95 -11.12 -6.22 -1.42
C ASP A 95 -12.26 -6.80 -2.26
N ARG A 96 -12.74 -8.01 -1.91
CA ARG A 96 -13.70 -8.79 -2.72
C ARG A 96 -15.12 -8.81 -2.19
N ALA A 97 -15.30 -8.77 -0.87
CA ALA A 97 -16.61 -8.86 -0.25
C ALA A 97 -17.07 -7.56 0.41
N GLY A 98 -16.32 -7.04 1.39
CA GLY A 98 -16.74 -5.95 2.28
C GLY A 98 -16.86 -4.58 1.58
N PRO A 99 -15.97 -3.61 1.84
CA PRO A 99 -16.02 -2.30 1.19
C PRO A 99 -15.68 -2.33 -0.31
N LEU A 100 -15.35 -3.51 -0.87
CA LEU A 100 -15.05 -3.71 -2.29
C LEU A 100 -13.96 -2.76 -2.80
N LEU A 101 -12.80 -2.75 -2.14
CA LEU A 101 -11.72 -1.82 -2.50
C LEU A 101 -11.16 -2.03 -3.91
N ARG A 102 -11.31 -3.23 -4.48
CA ARG A 102 -10.80 -3.62 -5.81
C ARG A 102 -9.35 -3.19 -6.08
N SER A 103 -8.54 -3.21 -5.04
CA SER A 103 -7.12 -2.84 -5.04
C SER A 103 -6.22 -3.98 -5.53
N VAL A 104 -6.68 -5.22 -5.46
CA VAL A 104 -5.97 -6.41 -5.98
C VAL A 104 -6.68 -6.86 -7.26
N ILE A 105 -6.00 -6.88 -8.40
CA ILE A 105 -6.62 -7.31 -9.66
C ILE A 105 -6.57 -8.83 -9.85
N GLU A 106 -5.52 -9.48 -9.32
CA GLU A 106 -5.34 -10.93 -9.42
C GLU A 106 -4.55 -11.44 -8.20
N VAL A 107 -4.94 -12.58 -7.66
CA VAL A 107 -4.22 -13.26 -6.58
C VAL A 107 -3.36 -14.36 -7.20
N ASN A 108 -2.14 -14.55 -6.70
CA ASN A 108 -1.27 -15.61 -7.16
C ASN A 108 -1.79 -16.97 -6.65
N PRO A 109 -2.22 -17.90 -7.53
CA PRO A 109 -2.74 -19.20 -7.10
C PRO A 109 -1.67 -20.06 -6.39
N ASP A 110 -0.39 -19.78 -6.63
CA ASP A 110 0.73 -20.56 -6.09
C ASP A 110 1.31 -19.94 -4.79
N ALA A 111 0.78 -18.80 -4.31
CA ALA A 111 1.31 -18.05 -3.18
C ALA A 111 1.52 -18.90 -1.91
N MET A 112 0.52 -19.71 -1.56
CA MET A 112 0.55 -20.56 -0.36
C MET A 112 1.60 -21.67 -0.47
N ALA A 113 1.78 -22.24 -1.67
CA ALA A 113 2.79 -23.26 -1.92
C ALA A 113 4.21 -22.67 -1.86
N ILE A 114 4.40 -21.48 -2.46
CA ILE A 114 5.66 -20.74 -2.40
C ILE A 114 6.02 -20.40 -0.95
N ALA A 115 5.06 -19.88 -0.17
CA ALA A 115 5.28 -19.55 1.22
C ALA A 115 5.67 -20.79 2.06
N ALA A 116 4.99 -21.92 1.84
CA ALA A 116 5.34 -23.18 2.50
C ALA A 116 6.76 -23.68 2.15
N ALA A 117 7.20 -23.49 0.91
CA ALA A 117 8.57 -23.84 0.51
C ALA A 117 9.61 -22.96 1.23
N LEU A 118 9.33 -21.66 1.40
CA LEU A 118 10.20 -20.75 2.14
C LEU A 118 10.24 -21.06 3.64
N ASP A 119 9.14 -21.55 4.22
CA ASP A 119 9.13 -22.07 5.59
C ASP A 119 10.03 -23.31 5.73
N ALA A 120 9.98 -24.24 4.77
CA ALA A 120 10.87 -25.40 4.77
C ALA A 120 12.35 -25.00 4.64
N GLU A 121 12.66 -23.99 3.82
CA GLU A 121 14.02 -23.43 3.75
C GLU A 121 14.47 -22.83 5.07
N ARG A 122 13.61 -22.03 5.73
CA ARG A 122 13.90 -21.46 7.04
C ARG A 122 14.16 -22.55 8.08
N ALA A 123 13.34 -23.59 8.12
CA ALA A 123 13.51 -24.73 9.01
C ALA A 123 14.84 -25.49 8.76
N ALA A 124 15.31 -25.50 7.50
CA ALA A 124 16.61 -26.04 7.12
C ALA A 124 17.79 -25.07 7.33
N GLY A 125 17.57 -23.94 8.01
CA GLY A 125 18.60 -22.91 8.26
C GLY A 125 18.97 -22.06 7.04
N LYS A 126 18.18 -22.12 5.97
CA LYS A 126 18.40 -21.37 4.72
C LYS A 126 17.49 -20.14 4.68
N VAL A 127 17.99 -19.01 5.16
CA VAL A 127 17.29 -17.72 5.10
C VAL A 127 17.95 -16.85 4.03
N ARG A 128 17.17 -16.42 3.03
CA ARG A 128 17.67 -15.68 1.85
C ARG A 128 17.93 -14.19 2.11
N GLY A 129 17.46 -13.66 3.24
CA GLY A 129 17.65 -12.28 3.65
C GLY A 129 16.42 -11.67 4.32
N PRO A 130 16.35 -10.33 4.46
CA PRO A 130 15.26 -9.63 5.16
C PRO A 130 13.86 -9.82 4.55
N LEU A 131 13.78 -10.23 3.28
CA LEU A 131 12.51 -10.47 2.60
C LEU A 131 12.06 -11.94 2.61
N HIS A 132 12.83 -12.84 3.24
CA HIS A 132 12.52 -14.27 3.26
C HIS A 132 11.17 -14.55 3.93
N GLY A 133 10.18 -14.98 3.15
CA GLY A 133 8.82 -15.25 3.59
C GLY A 133 7.89 -14.03 3.63
N ILE A 134 8.35 -12.85 3.21
CA ILE A 134 7.54 -11.62 3.26
C ILE A 134 6.60 -11.54 2.06
N PRO A 135 5.28 -11.41 2.25
CA PRO A 135 4.34 -11.25 1.15
C PRO A 135 4.42 -9.85 0.54
N VAL A 136 4.38 -9.79 -0.79
CA VAL A 136 4.42 -8.56 -1.57
C VAL A 136 3.40 -8.61 -2.72
N ILE A 137 2.88 -7.44 -3.09
CA ILE A 137 2.02 -7.26 -4.27
C ILE A 137 2.82 -6.46 -5.31
N LEU A 138 2.77 -6.90 -6.56
CA LEU A 138 3.36 -6.17 -7.68
C LEU A 138 2.27 -5.47 -8.48
N LYS A 139 2.53 -4.26 -9.00
CA LYS A 139 1.57 -3.59 -9.90
C LYS A 139 1.37 -4.44 -11.16
N ASP A 140 0.16 -4.49 -11.73
CA ASP A 140 -0.20 -5.26 -12.94
C ASP A 140 0.42 -4.73 -14.26
N VAL A 141 1.64 -4.21 -14.18
CA VAL A 141 2.53 -3.87 -15.31
C VAL A 141 3.88 -4.56 -15.16
N VAL A 142 4.09 -5.28 -14.06
CA VAL A 142 5.33 -5.99 -13.76
C VAL A 142 5.14 -7.45 -14.14
N ASP A 143 5.89 -7.91 -15.13
CA ASP A 143 5.88 -9.29 -15.57
C ASP A 143 6.27 -10.27 -14.45
N THR A 144 5.51 -11.35 -14.32
CA THR A 144 5.89 -12.53 -13.54
C THR A 144 5.70 -13.79 -14.36
N ALA A 145 6.64 -14.73 -14.28
CA ALA A 145 6.61 -16.03 -14.96
C ALA A 145 5.71 -17.07 -14.29
N ASP A 146 4.92 -16.66 -13.30
CA ASP A 146 3.95 -17.53 -12.64
C ASP A 146 2.58 -17.45 -13.34
N ARG A 147 1.56 -18.05 -12.73
CA ARG A 147 0.23 -18.21 -13.34
C ARG A 147 -0.65 -16.97 -13.24
N MET A 148 -0.06 -15.79 -13.05
CA MET A 148 -0.76 -14.51 -13.08
C MET A 148 -0.55 -13.81 -14.41
N ARG A 149 -1.52 -12.98 -14.80
CA ARG A 149 -1.45 -12.17 -16.00
C ARG A 149 -0.70 -10.87 -15.74
N THR A 150 -0.23 -10.24 -16.81
CA THR A 150 0.28 -8.86 -16.80
C THR A 150 -0.44 -8.06 -17.86
N THR A 151 -1.37 -7.19 -17.43
CA THR A 151 -2.41 -6.67 -18.34
C THR A 151 -2.47 -5.15 -18.46
N ALA A 152 -1.70 -4.42 -17.64
CA ALA A 152 -1.81 -2.97 -17.46
C ALA A 152 -3.25 -2.51 -17.13
N GLY A 153 -4.05 -3.39 -16.52
CA GLY A 153 -5.48 -3.19 -16.26
C GLY A 153 -6.38 -3.28 -17.50
N SER A 154 -5.85 -3.65 -18.67
CA SER A 154 -6.57 -3.62 -19.94
C SER A 154 -7.10 -4.99 -20.36
N LEU A 155 -8.35 -5.01 -20.85
CA LEU A 155 -8.96 -6.23 -21.40
C LEU A 155 -8.30 -6.70 -22.70
N ALA A 156 -7.62 -5.81 -23.42
CA ALA A 156 -6.83 -6.18 -24.60
C ALA A 156 -5.69 -7.16 -24.28
N LEU A 157 -5.26 -7.21 -23.01
CA LEU A 157 -4.20 -8.08 -22.51
C LEU A 157 -4.74 -9.10 -21.51
N ALA A 158 -6.06 -9.38 -21.50
CA ALA A 158 -6.68 -10.25 -20.50
C ALA A 158 -6.09 -11.67 -20.45
N ASP A 159 -5.48 -12.15 -21.53
CA ASP A 159 -4.80 -13.46 -21.59
C ASP A 159 -3.28 -13.34 -21.79
N SER A 160 -2.70 -12.19 -21.40
CA SER A 160 -1.26 -11.94 -21.44
C SER A 160 -0.57 -12.56 -20.22
N PHE A 161 0.13 -13.68 -20.45
CA PHE A 161 1.01 -14.31 -19.48
C PHE A 161 2.47 -14.05 -19.88
N ALA A 162 3.27 -13.57 -18.93
CA ALA A 162 4.68 -13.31 -19.21
C ALA A 162 5.47 -14.61 -19.23
N VAL A 163 6.40 -14.74 -20.18
CA VAL A 163 7.27 -15.91 -20.32
C VAL A 163 8.37 -15.94 -19.25
N ARG A 164 8.73 -14.77 -18.71
CA ARG A 164 9.80 -14.59 -17.73
C ARG A 164 9.45 -13.49 -16.74
N ASP A 165 10.06 -13.55 -15.55
CA ASP A 165 9.96 -12.48 -14.57
C ASP A 165 10.62 -11.20 -15.12
N ALA A 166 10.06 -10.04 -14.77
CA ALA A 166 10.80 -8.79 -14.83
C ALA A 166 11.96 -8.81 -13.82
N CYS A 167 13.02 -8.03 -14.07
CA CYS A 167 14.22 -7.96 -13.22
C CYS A 167 13.89 -7.72 -11.73
N ILE A 168 12.88 -6.89 -11.43
CA ILE A 168 12.46 -6.64 -10.05
C ILE A 168 11.78 -7.87 -9.41
N ALA A 169 10.92 -8.58 -10.16
CA ALA A 169 10.26 -9.77 -9.66
C ALA A 169 11.28 -10.89 -9.39
N GLU A 170 12.23 -11.09 -10.31
CA GLU A 170 13.33 -12.03 -10.16
C GLU A 170 14.15 -11.74 -8.89
N ARG A 171 14.54 -10.48 -8.67
CA ARG A 171 15.29 -10.06 -7.47
C ARG A 171 14.51 -10.25 -6.17
N LEU A 172 13.20 -9.98 -6.19
CA LEU A 172 12.33 -10.20 -5.03
C LEU A 172 12.24 -11.70 -4.68
N ARG A 173 12.07 -12.57 -5.68
CA ARG A 173 12.07 -14.03 -5.47
C ARG A 173 13.43 -14.54 -4.97
N ALA A 174 14.52 -14.02 -5.54
CA ALA A 174 15.88 -14.33 -5.08
C ALA A 174 16.08 -13.94 -3.61
N ALA A 175 15.52 -12.81 -3.18
CA ALA A 175 15.52 -12.37 -1.77
C ALA A 175 14.53 -13.13 -0.86
N GLY A 176 13.73 -14.04 -1.43
CA GLY A 176 12.77 -14.88 -0.71
C GLY A 176 11.40 -14.25 -0.46
N ALA A 177 11.02 -13.20 -1.19
CA ALA A 177 9.67 -12.63 -1.08
C ALA A 177 8.60 -13.56 -1.69
N VAL A 178 7.40 -13.56 -1.10
CA VAL A 178 6.22 -14.25 -1.64
C VAL A 178 5.42 -13.24 -2.45
N ILE A 179 5.42 -13.34 -3.77
CA ILE A 179 4.56 -12.48 -4.60
C ILE A 179 3.13 -13.03 -4.53
N ILE A 180 2.28 -12.40 -3.72
CA ILE A 180 0.93 -12.91 -3.41
C ILE A 180 -0.13 -12.49 -4.43
N GLY A 181 0.17 -11.53 -5.31
CA GLY A 181 -0.80 -11.05 -6.28
C GLY A 181 -0.33 -9.84 -7.09
N LYS A 182 -1.24 -9.36 -7.94
CA LYS A 182 -1.13 -8.15 -8.74
C LYS A 182 -2.05 -7.06 -8.19
N GLY A 183 -1.51 -5.85 -8.03
CA GLY A 183 -2.27 -4.67 -7.66
C GLY A 183 -2.98 -4.06 -8.87
N ASN A 184 -4.23 -3.64 -8.67
CA ASN A 184 -4.97 -2.83 -9.63
C ASN A 184 -4.31 -1.45 -9.78
N LEU A 185 -4.67 -0.75 -10.85
CA LEU A 185 -4.04 0.50 -11.27
C LEU A 185 -4.99 1.30 -12.15
N SER A 186 -4.68 2.59 -12.35
CA SER A 186 -5.19 3.30 -13.52
C SER A 186 -4.73 2.61 -14.79
N GLU A 187 -5.67 2.25 -15.68
CA GLU A 187 -5.37 1.55 -16.93
C GLU A 187 -4.25 2.24 -17.73
N TRP A 188 -3.34 1.45 -18.31
CA TRP A 188 -2.15 1.93 -19.02
C TRP A 188 -1.28 2.89 -18.20
N SER A 189 -1.21 2.67 -16.89
CA SER A 189 -0.54 3.57 -15.95
C SER A 189 -0.96 5.03 -16.10
N ASN A 190 -2.26 5.26 -16.35
CA ASN A 190 -2.87 6.58 -16.54
C ASN A 190 -2.45 7.30 -17.85
N VAL A 191 -1.85 6.60 -18.81
CA VAL A 191 -1.47 7.16 -20.13
C VAL A 191 -2.49 6.74 -21.20
N ARG A 192 -3.78 6.94 -20.91
CA ARG A 192 -4.90 6.52 -21.77
C ARG A 192 -5.82 7.66 -22.20
N SER A 193 -6.03 8.65 -21.33
CA SER A 193 -6.97 9.75 -21.57
C SER A 193 -6.64 10.96 -20.69
N THR A 194 -6.92 12.16 -21.19
CA THR A 194 -6.85 13.42 -20.42
C THR A 194 -7.97 13.56 -19.39
N ARG A 195 -8.98 12.68 -19.42
CA ARG A 195 -10.11 12.64 -18.47
C ARG A 195 -10.18 11.29 -17.74
N ALA A 196 -9.03 10.68 -17.48
CA ALA A 196 -8.95 9.40 -16.79
C ALA A 196 -9.35 9.52 -15.31
N THR A 197 -9.94 8.45 -14.78
CA THR A 197 -10.23 8.30 -13.35
C THR A 197 -9.09 7.52 -12.70
N SER A 198 -8.44 8.11 -11.70
CA SER A 198 -7.38 7.45 -10.95
C SER A 198 -7.88 6.16 -10.29
N GLY A 199 -7.12 5.07 -10.45
CA GLY A 199 -7.45 3.75 -9.88
C GLY A 199 -8.38 2.90 -10.73
N TRP A 200 -9.08 3.46 -11.72
CA TRP A 200 -9.96 2.68 -12.60
C TRP A 200 -9.16 1.92 -13.66
N SER A 201 -9.48 0.64 -13.85
CA SER A 201 -9.13 -0.10 -15.06
C SER A 201 -10.28 -0.94 -15.61
N ALA A 202 -10.27 -1.23 -16.91
CA ALA A 202 -11.32 -2.01 -17.55
C ALA A 202 -11.41 -3.44 -16.97
N ARG A 203 -10.25 -4.04 -16.63
CA ARG A 203 -10.18 -5.38 -16.05
C ARG A 203 -10.41 -5.40 -14.53
N GLY A 204 -9.88 -4.42 -13.80
CA GLY A 204 -9.91 -4.41 -12.33
C GLY A 204 -11.02 -3.58 -11.70
N GLY A 205 -11.64 -2.67 -12.44
CA GLY A 205 -12.64 -1.74 -11.94
C GLY A 205 -12.05 -0.60 -11.10
N LEU A 206 -12.93 0.06 -10.34
CA LEU A 206 -12.63 1.01 -9.25
C LEU A 206 -12.84 0.34 -7.91
#